data_AF-A0A531LJ59-F1
#
_entry.id   AF-A0A531LJ59-F1
#
_cell.length_a   1.000
_cell.length_b   1.000
_cell.length_c   1.000
_cell.angle_alpha   90.00
_cell.angle_beta   90.00
_cell.angle_gamma   90.00
#
_symmetry.space_group_name_H-M   'P 1'
#
loop_
_entity.id
_entity.type
_entity.pdbx_description
1 polymer ?
#
loop_
_entity_poly.entity_id
_entity_poly.type
_entity_poly.pdbx_seq_one_letter_code
_entity_poly.pdbx_strand_id
1 'polypeptide(L)'
;MGVIGQNEMLFLLQGLKWTLLLSAIGFIGGGVFGLVIALARTSELSALRKTAAGYISVFQGTPLLMQLFVVYYGIALLGVSVEAWVAVAIAFTLHASAFLGEVWRGGIQAIPKGQTEAANALGLHYVSRMKDVVLPQ
;
A
#
# COMPACT_ATOMS: atom_id res chain seq x y z
N MET A 1 31.13 -26.75 -8.76
CA MET A 1 30.02 -25.82 -9.01
C MET A 1 29.86 -25.70 -10.51
N GLY A 2 28.73 -26.15 -11.08
CA GLY A 2 28.51 -26.09 -12.52
C GLY A 2 28.43 -24.65 -13.01
N VAL A 3 29.03 -24.37 -14.17
CA VAL A 3 28.90 -23.07 -14.84
C VAL A 3 27.43 -22.92 -15.26
N ILE A 4 26.81 -21.79 -14.93
CA ILE A 4 25.43 -21.47 -15.36
C ILE A 4 25.43 -21.42 -16.89
N GLY A 5 24.67 -22.30 -17.54
CA GLY A 5 24.52 -22.30 -18.98
C GLY A 5 23.69 -21.10 -19.49
N GLN A 6 23.71 -20.88 -20.79
CA GLN A 6 23.00 -19.74 -21.40
C GLN A 6 21.48 -19.81 -21.16
N ASN A 7 20.89 -21.01 -21.18
CA ASN A 7 19.45 -21.20 -20.98
C ASN A 7 19.04 -20.92 -19.52
N GLU A 8 19.86 -21.37 -18.57
CA GLU A 8 19.67 -21.10 -17.14
C GLU A 8 19.79 -19.61 -16.86
N MET A 9 20.77 -18.93 -17.48
CA MET A 9 20.92 -17.49 -17.39
C MET A 9 19.68 -16.75 -17.91
N LEU A 10 19.16 -17.14 -19.08
CA LEU A 10 17.94 -16.55 -19.65
C LEU A 10 16.71 -16.77 -18.75
N PHE A 11 16.56 -17.95 -18.17
CA PHE A 11 15.48 -18.25 -17.23
C PHE A 11 15.55 -17.38 -15.97
N LEU A 12 16.75 -17.19 -15.40
CA LEU A 12 16.95 -16.33 -14.23
C LEU A 12 16.65 -14.85 -14.55
N LEU A 13 17.06 -14.37 -15.73
CA LEU A 13 16.74 -13.01 -16.18
C LEU A 13 15.23 -12.81 -16.37
N GLN A 14 14.52 -13.84 -16.86
CA GLN A 14 13.06 -13.80 -16.96
C GLN A 14 12.40 -13.77 -15.57
N GLY A 15 12.92 -14.53 -14.61
CA GLY A 15 12.49 -14.45 -13.21
C GLY A 15 12.72 -13.06 -12.61
N LEU A 16 13.90 -12.48 -12.82
CA LEU A 16 14.25 -11.12 -12.37
C LEU A 16 13.25 -10.08 -12.93
N LYS A 17 12.94 -10.15 -14.23
CA LYS A 17 11.95 -9.28 -14.86
C LYS A 17 10.61 -9.32 -14.12
N TRP A 18 10.11 -10.52 -13.82
CA TRP A 18 8.83 -10.67 -13.13
C TRP A 18 8.86 -10.18 -11.69
N THR A 19 9.95 -10.45 -10.95
CA THR A 19 10.14 -9.91 -9.61
C THR A 19 10.12 -8.39 -9.61
N LEU A 20 10.84 -7.74 -10.53
CA LEU A 20 10.86 -6.28 -10.65
C LEU A 20 9.48 -5.72 -10.97
N LEU A 21 8.75 -6.34 -11.90
CA LEU A 21 7.41 -5.90 -12.28
C LEU A 21 6.40 -6.04 -11.13
N LEU A 22 6.36 -7.18 -10.43
CA LEU A 22 5.46 -7.37 -9.28
C LEU A 22 5.81 -6.45 -8.12
N SER A 23 7.10 -6.24 -7.88
CA SER A 23 7.58 -5.33 -6.83
C SER A 23 7.17 -3.90 -7.13
N ALA A 24 7.33 -3.46 -8.39
CA ALA A 24 6.90 -2.14 -8.83
C ALA A 24 5.38 -1.97 -8.69
N ILE A 25 4.59 -2.96 -9.10
CA ILE A 25 3.13 -2.93 -8.94
C ILE A 25 2.75 -2.84 -7.46
N GLY A 26 3.31 -3.69 -6.61
CA GLY A 26 3.05 -3.69 -5.17
C GLY A 26 3.45 -2.38 -4.50
N PHE A 27 4.59 -1.80 -4.89
CA PHE A 27 5.08 -0.54 -4.33
C PHE A 27 4.28 0.67 -4.81
N ILE A 28 4.00 0.78 -6.11
CA ILE A 28 3.21 1.89 -6.68
C ILE A 28 1.76 1.80 -6.21
N GLY A 29 1.14 0.62 -6.35
CA GLY A 29 -0.24 0.39 -5.91
C GLY A 29 -0.36 0.54 -4.40
N GLY A 30 0.49 -0.17 -3.65
CA GLY A 30 0.56 -0.04 -2.20
C GLY A 30 0.80 1.39 -1.77
N GLY A 31 1.57 2.13 -2.56
CA GLY A 31 1.79 3.54 -2.35
C GLY A 31 0.53 4.39 -2.55
N VAL A 32 -0.11 4.31 -3.70
CA VAL A 32 -1.32 5.10 -3.95
C VAL A 32 -2.40 4.80 -2.89
N PHE A 33 -2.65 3.53 -2.59
CA PHE A 33 -3.64 3.13 -1.60
C PHE A 33 -3.22 3.43 -0.16
N GLY A 34 -1.94 3.28 0.17
CA GLY A 34 -1.43 3.59 1.50
C GLY A 34 -1.58 5.07 1.83
N LEU A 35 -1.42 5.97 0.87
CA LEU A 35 -1.62 7.40 1.10
C LEU A 35 -3.09 7.69 1.42
N VAL A 36 -4.02 7.06 0.68
CA VAL A 36 -5.46 7.16 0.97
C VAL A 36 -5.78 6.65 2.37
N ILE A 37 -5.19 5.51 2.77
CA ILE A 37 -5.35 4.94 4.13
C ILE A 37 -4.78 5.90 5.18
N ALA A 38 -3.61 6.49 4.94
CA ALA A 38 -2.98 7.45 5.86
C ALA A 38 -3.86 8.69 6.07
N LEU A 39 -4.39 9.27 5.00
CA LEU A 39 -5.33 10.39 5.06
C LEU A 39 -6.62 10.02 5.82
N ALA A 40 -7.16 8.82 5.60
CA ALA A 40 -8.31 8.32 6.35
C ALA A 40 -7.99 8.15 7.85
N ARG A 41 -6.77 7.70 8.19
CA ARG A 41 -6.29 7.55 9.58
C ARG A 41 -6.08 8.88 10.30
N THR A 42 -5.72 9.94 9.58
CA THR A 42 -5.54 11.30 10.13
C THR A 42 -6.80 12.16 10.02
N SER A 43 -7.88 11.63 9.46
CA SER A 43 -9.16 12.32 9.38
C SER A 43 -9.79 12.58 10.76
N GLU A 44 -10.52 13.69 10.86
CA GLU A 44 -11.33 14.05 12.02
C GLU A 44 -12.53 13.08 12.17
N LEU A 45 -13.03 12.53 11.06
CA LEU A 45 -14.14 11.58 11.04
C LEU A 45 -13.77 10.25 11.71
N SER A 46 -14.41 9.95 12.84
CA SER A 46 -14.11 8.76 13.65
C SER A 46 -14.35 7.45 12.90
N ALA A 47 -15.36 7.40 12.01
CA ALA A 47 -15.65 6.24 11.18
C ALA A 47 -14.50 5.91 10.24
N LEU A 48 -14.00 6.89 9.46
CA LEU A 48 -12.86 6.69 8.55
C LEU A 48 -11.62 6.21 9.31
N ARG A 49 -11.34 6.85 10.45
CA ARG A 49 -10.18 6.53 11.27
C ARG A 49 -10.22 5.09 11.81
N LYS A 50 -11.40 4.61 12.23
CA LYS A 50 -11.61 3.24 12.74
C LYS A 50 -11.57 2.22 11.61
N THR A 51 -12.23 2.47 10.48
CA THR A 51 -12.22 1.57 9.32
C THR A 51 -10.81 1.38 8.79
N ALA A 52 -10.05 2.46 8.61
CA ALA A 52 -8.67 2.39 8.18
C ALA A 52 -7.77 1.67 9.21
N ALA A 53 -8.00 1.88 10.52
CA ALA A 53 -7.27 1.13 11.54
C ALA A 53 -7.57 -0.38 11.47
N GLY A 54 -8.83 -0.76 11.29
CA GLY A 54 -9.22 -2.16 11.12
C GLY A 54 -8.58 -2.79 9.90
N TYR A 55 -8.58 -2.10 8.75
CA TYR A 55 -7.85 -2.52 7.55
C TYR A 55 -6.38 -2.80 7.86
N ILE A 56 -5.68 -1.83 8.47
CA ILE A 56 -4.26 -1.95 8.82
C ILE A 56 -4.03 -3.15 9.74
N SER A 57 -4.84 -3.31 10.78
CA SER A 57 -4.73 -4.43 11.72
C SER A 57 -4.91 -5.79 11.05
N VAL A 58 -5.83 -5.92 10.09
CA VAL A 58 -6.04 -7.16 9.34
C VAL A 58 -4.81 -7.49 8.47
N PHE A 59 -4.33 -6.53 7.68
CA PHE A 59 -3.26 -6.79 6.72
C PHE A 59 -1.87 -6.88 7.34
N GLN A 60 -1.60 -6.14 8.42
CA GLN A 60 -0.35 -6.27 9.19
C GLN A 60 -0.39 -7.47 10.16
N GLY A 61 -1.58 -7.86 10.62
CA GLY A 61 -1.77 -8.99 11.54
C GLY A 61 -1.87 -10.36 10.86
N THR A 62 -1.89 -10.42 9.53
CA THR A 62 -1.99 -11.68 8.77
C THR A 62 -0.76 -11.89 7.88
N PRO A 63 -0.26 -13.14 7.74
CA PRO A 63 0.87 -13.42 6.84
C PRO A 63 0.52 -13.12 5.37
N LEU A 64 1.44 -12.48 4.64
CA LEU A 64 1.28 -12.22 3.20
C LEU A 64 0.97 -13.51 2.41
N LEU A 65 1.57 -14.63 2.81
CA LEU A 65 1.29 -15.93 2.19
C LEU A 65 -0.21 -16.28 2.30
N MET A 66 -0.82 -16.10 3.47
CA MET A 66 -2.25 -16.35 3.66
C MET A 66 -3.10 -15.42 2.80
N GLN A 67 -2.70 -14.16 2.66
CA GLN A 67 -3.39 -13.19 1.81
C GLN A 67 -3.35 -13.62 0.33
N LEU A 68 -2.20 -14.10 -0.16
CA LEU A 68 -2.08 -14.69 -1.50
C LEU A 68 -3.02 -15.88 -1.71
N PHE A 69 -3.08 -16.80 -0.73
CA PHE A 69 -3.99 -17.94 -0.78
C PHE A 69 -5.46 -17.49 -0.85
N VAL A 70 -5.86 -16.52 -0.03
CA VAL A 70 -7.24 -16.01 -0.02
C VAL A 70 -7.58 -15.33 -1.34
N VAL A 71 -6.69 -14.52 -1.91
CA VAL A 71 -6.96 -13.84 -3.18
C VAL A 71 -7.03 -14.85 -4.33
N TYR A 72 -6.10 -15.80 -4.40
CA TYR A 72 -6.03 -16.74 -5.52
C TYR A 72 -7.12 -17.82 -5.45
N TYR A 73 -7.27 -18.48 -4.29
CA TYR A 73 -8.22 -19.58 -4.13
C TYR A 73 -9.58 -19.11 -3.61
N GLY A 74 -9.63 -18.14 -2.71
CA GLY A 74 -10.88 -17.67 -2.11
C GLY A 74 -11.81 -17.01 -3.13
N ILE A 75 -11.26 -16.21 -4.05
CA ILE A 75 -12.06 -15.61 -5.15
C ILE A 75 -12.57 -16.70 -6.10
N ALA A 76 -11.78 -17.75 -6.35
CA ALA A 76 -12.22 -18.88 -7.18
C ALA A 76 -13.43 -19.61 -6.59
N LEU A 77 -13.59 -19.66 -5.26
CA LEU A 77 -14.77 -20.22 -4.60
C LEU A 77 -16.05 -19.41 -4.90
N LEU A 78 -15.93 -18.15 -5.29
CA LEU A 78 -17.05 -17.30 -5.72
C LEU A 78 -17.38 -17.47 -7.21
N GLY A 79 -16.76 -18.45 -7.89
CA GLY A 79 -16.95 -18.72 -9.32
C GLY A 79 -16.09 -17.87 -10.25
N VAL A 80 -15.14 -17.09 -9.72
CA VAL A 80 -14.26 -16.22 -10.51
C VAL A 80 -12.83 -16.74 -10.44
N SER A 81 -12.33 -17.32 -11.54
CA SER A 81 -10.92 -17.71 -11.65
C SER A 81 -10.02 -16.49 -11.77
N VAL A 82 -9.03 -16.37 -10.89
CA VAL A 82 -8.05 -15.28 -10.91
C VAL A 82 -6.71 -15.83 -11.38
N GLU A 83 -6.08 -15.16 -12.36
CA GLU A 83 -4.72 -15.51 -12.78
C GLU A 83 -3.72 -15.26 -11.64
N ALA A 84 -2.72 -16.14 -11.49
CA ALA A 84 -1.73 -16.04 -10.41
C ALA A 84 -1.04 -14.66 -10.36
N TRP A 85 -0.71 -14.10 -11.53
CA TRP A 85 -0.12 -12.77 -11.64
C TRP A 85 -1.01 -11.67 -11.03
N VAL A 86 -2.31 -11.71 -11.33
CA VAL A 86 -3.31 -10.75 -10.82
C VAL A 86 -3.49 -10.94 -9.32
N ALA A 87 -3.55 -12.19 -8.84
CA ALA A 87 -3.67 -12.47 -7.42
C ALA A 87 -2.48 -11.93 -6.62
N VAL A 88 -1.25 -12.10 -7.13
CA VAL A 88 -0.05 -11.54 -6.49
C VAL A 88 -0.08 -10.03 -6.51
N ALA A 89 -0.44 -9.40 -7.62
CA ALA A 89 -0.55 -7.95 -7.73
C ALA A 89 -1.53 -7.36 -6.70
N ILE A 90 -2.71 -7.97 -6.54
CA ILE A 90 -3.73 -7.55 -5.56
C ILE A 90 -3.21 -7.75 -4.14
N ALA A 91 -2.72 -8.94 -3.81
CA ALA A 91 -2.24 -9.23 -2.45
C ALA A 91 -1.07 -8.32 -2.06
N PHE A 92 -0.10 -8.11 -2.95
CA PHE A 92 1.04 -7.22 -2.69
C PHE A 92 0.60 -5.78 -2.50
N THR A 93 -0.33 -5.29 -3.33
CA THR A 93 -0.88 -3.92 -3.22
C THR A 93 -1.61 -3.72 -1.89
N LEU A 94 -2.47 -4.66 -1.50
CA LEU A 94 -3.23 -4.57 -0.26
C LEU A 94 -2.32 -4.67 0.96
N HIS A 95 -1.38 -5.61 0.94
CA HIS A 95 -0.39 -5.76 2.00
C HIS A 95 0.47 -4.50 2.14
N ALA A 96 1.13 -4.07 1.06
CA ALA A 96 2.01 -2.92 1.08
C ALA A 96 1.29 -1.64 1.48
N SER A 97 0.03 -1.44 1.07
CA SER A 97 -0.73 -0.23 1.45
C SER A 97 -1.04 -0.15 2.94
N ALA A 98 -1.17 -1.27 3.64
CA ALA A 98 -1.34 -1.27 5.09
C ALA A 98 -0.06 -0.82 5.82
N PHE A 99 1.11 -1.26 5.37
CA PHE A 99 2.40 -0.84 5.95
C PHE A 99 2.75 0.60 5.58
N LEU A 100 2.65 0.95 4.29
CA LEU A 100 2.91 2.31 3.81
C LEU A 100 1.92 3.31 4.39
N GLY A 101 0.66 2.92 4.61
CA GLY A 101 -0.33 3.76 5.27
C GLY A 101 0.06 4.18 6.69
N GLU A 102 0.64 3.27 7.48
CA GLU A 102 1.18 3.63 8.81
C GLU A 102 2.45 4.48 8.72
N VAL A 103 3.34 4.19 7.77
CA VAL A 103 4.54 5.01 7.52
C VAL A 103 4.16 6.45 7.18
N TRP A 104 3.23 6.64 6.25
CA TRP A 104 2.76 7.98 5.87
C TRP A 104 1.93 8.66 6.94
N ARG A 105 1.11 7.92 7.69
CA ARG A 105 0.44 8.47 8.88
C ARG A 105 1.48 9.01 9.86
N GLY A 106 2.57 8.26 10.07
CA GLY A 106 3.71 8.69 10.87
C GLY A 106 4.35 9.98 10.33
N GLY A 107 4.59 10.05 9.02
CA GLY A 107 5.10 11.25 8.35
C GLY A 107 4.21 12.48 8.54
N ILE A 108 2.90 12.33 8.28
CA ILE A 108 1.92 13.42 8.47
C ILE A 108 1.90 13.91 9.92
N GLN A 109 1.99 12.99 10.90
CA GLN A 109 1.97 13.34 12.33
C GLN A 109 3.29 13.94 12.83
N ALA A 110 4.39 13.73 12.12
CA ALA A 110 5.68 14.32 12.46
C ALA A 110 5.75 15.82 12.12
N ILE A 111 4.85 16.32 11.26
CA ILE A 111 4.80 17.74 10.88
C ILE A 111 4.44 18.60 12.10
N PRO A 112 5.18 19.69 12.38
CA PRO A 112 4.87 20.58 13.48
C PRO A 112 3.44 21.15 13.39
N LYS A 113 2.69 21.09 14.49
CA LYS A 113 1.30 21.55 14.55
C LYS A 113 1.11 23.00 14.09
N GLY A 114 2.11 23.86 14.31
CA GLY A 114 2.11 25.25 13.87
C GLY A 114 1.84 25.43 12.37
N GLN A 115 2.24 24.48 11.52
CA GLN A 115 1.94 24.52 10.08
C GLN A 115 0.44 24.36 9.80
N THR A 116 -0.20 23.43 10.50
CA THR A 116 -1.65 23.21 10.41
C THR A 116 -2.43 24.37 11.04
N GLU A 117 -1.95 24.93 12.15
CA GLU A 117 -2.54 26.09 12.82
C GLU A 117 -2.45 27.36 11.96
N ALA A 118 -1.30 27.63 11.34
CA ALA A 118 -1.12 28.75 10.43
C ALA A 118 -2.03 28.63 9.19
N ALA A 119 -2.11 27.42 8.60
CA ALA A 119 -3.03 27.16 7.49
C ALA A 119 -4.50 27.39 7.87
N ASN A 120 -4.89 26.99 9.09
CA ASN A 120 -6.24 27.25 9.61
C ASN A 120 -6.50 28.74 9.83
N ALA A 121 -5.52 29.50 10.35
CA ALA A 121 -5.64 30.93 10.55
C ALA A 121 -5.82 31.70 9.22
N LEU A 122 -5.28 31.16 8.12
CA LEU A 122 -5.49 31.65 6.76
C LEU A 122 -6.81 31.18 6.12
N GLY A 123 -7.64 30.41 6.85
CA GLY A 123 -8.93 29.92 6.36
C GLY A 123 -8.82 28.78 5.35
N LEU A 124 -7.67 28.08 5.26
CA LEU A 124 -7.50 26.97 4.33
C LEU A 124 -8.34 25.77 4.78
N HIS A 125 -9.23 25.30 3.89
CA HIS A 125 -9.99 24.07 4.13
C HIS A 125 -9.09 22.83 4.10
N TYR A 126 -9.54 21.72 4.69
CA TYR A 126 -8.76 20.48 4.88
C TYR A 126 -7.97 20.03 3.64
N VAL A 127 -8.61 20.05 2.45
CA VAL A 127 -7.99 19.58 1.21
C VAL A 127 -6.80 20.45 0.80
N SER A 128 -6.97 21.77 0.78
CA SER A 128 -5.88 22.72 0.47
C SER A 128 -4.77 22.65 1.52
N ARG A 129 -5.14 22.60 2.80
CA ARG A 129 -4.18 22.43 3.90
C ARG A 129 -3.33 21.16 3.74
N MET A 130 -3.97 20.02 3.40
CA MET A 130 -3.24 18.78 3.18
C MET A 130 -2.36 18.83 1.93
N LYS A 131 -2.92 19.26 0.80
CA LYS A 131 -2.22 19.25 -0.49
C LYS A 131 -1.06 20.23 -0.55
N ASP A 132 -1.27 21.46 -0.07
CA ASP A 132 -0.38 22.59 -0.33
C ASP A 132 0.55 22.89 0.86
N VAL A 133 0.24 22.40 2.07
CA VAL A 133 1.05 22.64 3.28
C VAL A 133 1.61 21.35 3.85
N VAL A 134 0.77 20.36 4.18
CA VAL A 134 1.21 19.21 4.98
C VAL A 134 1.91 18.13 4.14
N LEU A 135 1.36 17.71 3.00
CA LEU A 135 1.93 16.64 2.17
C LEU A 135 3.28 16.97 1.50
N PRO A 136 3.61 18.23 1.15
CA PRO A 136 4.90 18.56 0.57
C PRO A 136 6.09 18.63 1.56
N GLN A 137 5.84 18.53 2.87
CA GLN A 137 6.86 18.57 3.94
C GLN A 137 7.33 17.17 4.32
#